data_AF-A0A355UCK3-F1
#
_entry.id   AF-A0A355UCK3-F1
#
_cell.length_a   1.000
_cell.length_b   1.000
_cell.length_c   1.000
_cell.angle_alpha   90.00
_cell.angle_beta   90.00
_cell.angle_gamma   90.00
#
_symmetry.space_group_name_H-M   'P 1'
#
loop_
_entity.id
_entity.type
_entity.pdbx_description
1 polymer ?
#
loop_
_entity_poly.entity_id
_entity_poly.type
_entity_poly.pdbx_seq_one_letter_code
_entity_poly.pdbx_strand_id
1 'polypeptide(L)'
;SVLKSDGSGQEFLHQKAGGSLHPPTHETIDARMHYVHQEGKTVFKFAVTNMAEVSRQIMDRNNLTGDSVDYLCAHQANLRIIDATAKRMELDDSKVLINIEKYGNTTAGTIPLLFSDFETKFK
;
A
#
# COMPACT_ATOMS: atom_id res chain seq x y z
N SER A 1 -15.21 -8.03 5.08
CA SER A 1 -14.19 -7.12 4.49
C SER A 1 -14.77 -5.71 4.35
N VAL A 2 -13.90 -4.71 4.25
CA VAL A 2 -14.21 -3.34 3.82
C VAL A 2 -13.44 -3.14 2.52
N LEU A 3 -14.14 -2.82 1.43
CA LEU A 3 -13.54 -2.58 0.12
C LEU A 3 -13.71 -1.09 -0.22
N LYS A 4 -12.63 -0.43 -0.63
CA LYS A 4 -12.66 0.96 -1.12
C LYS A 4 -11.96 1.02 -2.48
N SER A 5 -12.53 1.79 -3.41
CA SER A 5 -11.93 2.14 -4.68
C SER A 5 -12.32 3.58 -4.99
N ASP A 6 -11.35 4.40 -5.39
CA ASP A 6 -11.54 5.79 -5.77
C ASP A 6 -10.67 6.08 -7.00
N GLY A 7 -11.32 6.30 -8.14
CA GLY A 7 -10.65 6.57 -9.42
C GLY A 7 -10.30 8.05 -9.64
N SER A 8 -10.73 8.96 -8.76
CA SER A 8 -10.51 10.40 -8.94
C SER A 8 -9.03 10.79 -8.92
N GLY A 9 -8.17 9.95 -8.31
CA GLY A 9 -6.72 10.18 -8.24
C GLY A 9 -5.89 9.59 -9.38
N GLN A 10 -6.50 9.11 -10.46
CA GLN A 10 -5.80 8.42 -11.55
C GLN A 10 -4.65 9.25 -12.15
N GLU A 11 -4.81 10.57 -12.27
CA GLU A 11 -3.76 11.44 -12.82
C GLU A 11 -2.48 11.47 -11.95
N PHE A 12 -2.56 11.15 -10.66
CA PHE A 12 -1.41 11.20 -9.75
C PHE A 12 -0.56 9.92 -9.72
N LEU A 13 -1.09 8.79 -10.21
CA LEU A 13 -0.35 7.53 -10.34
C LEU A 13 -0.88 6.72 -11.53
N HIS A 14 -0.17 6.76 -12.65
CA HIS A 14 -0.57 6.03 -13.85
C HIS A 14 0.60 5.79 -14.81
N GLN A 15 0.38 4.91 -15.78
CA GLN A 15 1.17 4.81 -16.99
C GLN A 15 0.31 5.31 -18.15
N LYS A 16 0.81 6.24 -18.97
CA LYS A 16 0.01 6.94 -19.99
C LYS A 16 -0.28 6.07 -21.21
N ALA A 17 0.69 5.25 -21.63
CA ALA A 17 0.58 4.38 -22.80
C ALA A 17 0.83 2.91 -22.45
N GLY A 18 0.57 2.03 -23.43
CA GLY A 18 0.71 0.57 -23.32
C GLY A 18 -0.62 -0.16 -23.17
N GLY A 19 -1.69 0.56 -22.83
CA GLY A 19 -3.07 0.05 -22.83
C GLY A 19 -3.81 0.36 -24.14
N SER A 20 -5.13 0.10 -24.17
CA SER A 20 -5.97 0.33 -25.34
C SER A 20 -6.21 1.82 -25.66
N LEU A 21 -6.17 2.70 -24.66
CA LEU A 21 -6.37 4.15 -24.84
C LEU A 21 -5.20 4.79 -25.62
N HIS A 22 -3.99 4.32 -25.37
CA HIS A 22 -2.76 4.73 -26.05
C HIS A 22 -1.90 3.48 -26.32
N PRO A 23 -2.16 2.76 -27.42
CA PRO A 23 -1.40 1.56 -27.79
C PRO A 23 0.09 1.86 -27.98
N PRO A 24 0.96 0.83 -27.89
CA PRO A 24 2.39 1.02 -28.16
C PRO A 24 2.62 1.36 -29.64
N THR A 25 3.05 2.59 -29.90
CA THR A 25 3.51 3.10 -31.19
C THR A 25 4.87 3.79 -31.05
N HIS A 26 5.60 4.00 -32.16
CA HIS A 26 6.84 4.79 -32.15
C HIS A 26 6.65 6.16 -31.48
N GLU A 27 5.56 6.87 -31.80
CA GLU A 27 5.23 8.16 -31.21
C GLU A 27 5.11 8.08 -29.66
N THR A 28 4.39 7.09 -29.13
CA THR A 28 4.22 6.95 -27.66
C THR A 28 5.52 6.56 -26.94
N ILE A 29 6.42 5.83 -27.63
CA ILE A 29 7.75 5.46 -27.11
C ILE A 29 8.65 6.70 -27.08
N ASP A 30 8.70 7.45 -28.18
CA ASP A 30 9.49 8.68 -28.30
C ASP A 30 9.01 9.74 -27.29
N ALA A 31 7.70 9.81 -27.04
CA ALA A 31 7.08 10.64 -26.01
C ALA A 31 7.25 10.10 -24.57
N ARG A 32 7.92 8.95 -24.37
CA ARG A 32 8.18 8.33 -23.07
C ARG A 32 6.92 8.07 -22.23
N MET A 33 5.79 7.75 -22.87
CA MET A 33 4.50 7.55 -22.21
C MET A 33 4.36 6.19 -21.48
N HIS A 34 5.34 5.30 -21.65
CA HIS A 34 5.35 3.93 -21.11
C HIS A 34 6.00 3.80 -19.73
N TYR A 35 6.40 4.91 -19.11
CA TYR A 35 6.90 4.92 -17.73
C TYR A 35 5.78 5.19 -16.74
N VAL A 36 5.93 4.65 -15.52
CA VAL A 36 5.08 5.01 -14.39
C VAL A 36 5.32 6.48 -14.04
N HIS A 37 4.23 7.25 -14.01
CA HIS A 37 4.19 8.60 -13.48
C HIS A 37 3.61 8.56 -12.08
N GLN A 38 4.23 9.28 -11.15
CA GLN A 38 3.75 9.40 -9.78
C GLN A 38 3.98 10.81 -9.21
N GLU A 39 2.90 11.47 -8.76
CA GLU A 39 2.96 12.67 -7.94
C GLU A 39 3.08 12.24 -6.47
N GLY A 40 4.32 12.07 -6.01
CA GLY A 40 4.63 11.36 -4.77
C GLY A 40 3.95 11.95 -3.52
N LYS A 41 3.83 13.27 -3.43
CA LYS A 41 3.24 13.94 -2.27
C LYS A 41 1.74 13.67 -2.18
N THR A 42 1.03 13.79 -3.30
CA THR A 42 -0.41 13.56 -3.36
C THR A 42 -0.73 12.09 -3.10
N VAL A 43 -0.02 11.17 -3.76
CA VAL A 43 -0.19 9.72 -3.58
C VAL A 43 0.09 9.32 -2.13
N PHE A 44 1.17 9.83 -1.52
CA PHE A 44 1.49 9.55 -0.13
C PHE A 44 0.38 9.98 0.83
N LYS A 45 -0.13 11.21 0.69
CA LYS A 45 -1.20 11.74 1.55
C LYS A 45 -2.47 10.89 1.47
N PHE A 46 -2.86 10.50 0.26
CA PHE A 46 -4.02 9.62 0.04
C PHE A 46 -3.80 8.24 0.64
N ALA A 47 -2.63 7.62 0.40
CA ALA A 47 -2.32 6.28 0.89
C ALA A 47 -2.32 6.21 2.43
N VAL A 48 -1.67 7.17 3.10
CA VAL A 48 -1.63 7.25 4.57
C VAL A 48 -3.04 7.32 5.14
N THR A 49 -3.87 8.23 4.62
CA THR A 49 -5.21 8.49 5.15
C THR A 49 -6.11 7.27 4.97
N ASN A 50 -6.17 6.73 3.75
CA ASN A 50 -7.09 5.65 3.41
C ASN A 50 -6.71 4.32 4.08
N MET A 51 -5.42 3.99 4.15
CA MET A 51 -4.97 2.74 4.79
C MET A 51 -5.27 2.77 6.30
N ALA A 52 -4.94 3.87 6.96
CA ALA A 52 -5.19 4.04 8.39
C ALA A 52 -6.71 4.02 8.71
N GLU A 53 -7.54 4.69 7.91
CA GLU A 53 -8.99 4.73 8.10
C GLU A 53 -9.64 3.36 7.89
N VAL A 54 -9.31 2.65 6.81
CA VAL A 54 -9.88 1.33 6.52
C VAL A 54 -9.48 0.32 7.59
N SER A 55 -8.22 0.36 8.04
CA SER A 55 -7.74 -0.52 9.12
C SER A 55 -8.47 -0.27 10.44
N ARG A 56 -8.70 1.00 10.82
CA ARG A 56 -9.49 1.30 12.03
C ARG A 56 -10.95 0.90 11.85
N GLN A 57 -11.55 1.19 10.69
CA GLN A 57 -12.95 0.85 10.42
C GLN A 57 -13.20 -0.65 10.52
N ILE A 58 -12.29 -1.50 10.02
CA ILE A 58 -12.46 -2.95 10.15
C ILE A 58 -12.27 -3.41 11.59
N MET A 59 -11.38 -2.80 12.37
CA MET A 59 -11.25 -3.10 13.81
C MET A 59 -12.52 -2.75 14.57
N ASP A 60 -13.03 -1.52 14.40
CA ASP A 60 -14.26 -1.05 15.07
C ASP A 60 -15.46 -1.94 14.73
N ARG A 61 -15.60 -2.31 13.45
CA ARG A 61 -16.67 -3.22 13.00
C ARG A 61 -16.65 -4.58 13.70
N ASN A 62 -15.46 -5.06 14.09
CA ASN A 62 -15.29 -6.37 14.72
C ASN A 62 -15.05 -6.26 16.23
N ASN A 63 -15.23 -5.09 16.83
CA ASN A 63 -14.97 -4.83 18.25
C ASN A 63 -13.53 -5.19 18.67
N LEU A 64 -12.56 -4.93 17.78
CA LEU A 64 -11.13 -5.17 18.04
C LEU A 64 -10.46 -3.91 18.59
N THR A 65 -9.57 -4.10 19.54
CA THR A 65 -8.64 -3.09 20.06
C THR A 65 -7.22 -3.39 19.59
N GLY A 66 -6.30 -2.44 19.73
CA GLY A 66 -4.89 -2.67 19.38
C GLY A 66 -4.27 -3.87 20.11
N ASP A 67 -4.73 -4.15 21.33
CA ASP A 67 -4.29 -5.32 22.11
C ASP A 67 -4.72 -6.65 21.48
N SER A 68 -5.90 -6.69 20.86
CA SER A 68 -6.49 -7.90 20.23
C SER A 68 -5.94 -8.23 18.84
N VAL A 69 -5.10 -7.36 18.27
CA VAL A 69 -4.45 -7.59 16.98
C VAL A 69 -3.03 -8.10 17.26
N ASP A 70 -2.68 -9.28 16.75
CA ASP A 70 -1.34 -9.85 16.94
C ASP A 70 -0.30 -9.16 16.05
N TYR A 71 -0.62 -8.98 14.76
CA TYR A 71 0.29 -8.41 13.78
C TYR A 71 -0.40 -7.50 12.75
N LEU A 72 0.28 -6.41 12.39
CA LEU A 72 -0.01 -5.59 11.22
C LEU A 72 0.88 -6.03 10.05
N CYS A 73 0.26 -6.65 9.05
CA CYS A 73 0.89 -7.03 7.78
C CYS A 73 0.50 -6.04 6.67
N ALA A 74 1.06 -4.83 6.70
CA ALA A 74 0.74 -3.76 5.75
C ALA A 74 1.51 -3.89 4.41
N HIS A 75 1.00 -3.22 3.36
CA HIS A 75 1.74 -3.03 2.10
C HIS A 75 3.06 -2.27 2.35
N GLN A 76 4.17 -2.80 1.83
CA GLN A 76 5.52 -2.28 2.07
C GLN A 76 5.90 -1.19 1.05
N ALA A 77 5.19 -0.06 1.08
CA ALA A 77 5.46 1.08 0.19
C ALA A 77 6.45 2.10 0.79
N ASN A 78 6.27 2.42 2.06
CA ASN A 78 7.05 3.41 2.79
C ASN A 78 6.81 3.24 4.29
N LEU A 79 7.88 3.26 5.09
CA LEU A 79 7.79 3.08 6.54
C LEU A 79 6.83 4.08 7.20
N ARG A 80 6.81 5.34 6.76
CA ARG A 80 5.93 6.38 7.32
C ARG A 80 4.43 6.09 7.12
N ILE A 81 4.06 5.33 6.08
CA ILE A 81 2.68 4.90 5.84
C ILE A 81 2.31 3.79 6.81
N ILE A 82 3.22 2.85 7.01
CA ILE A 82 3.06 1.72 7.93
C ILE A 82 2.93 2.26 9.36
N ASP A 83 3.82 3.16 9.78
CA ASP A 83 3.80 3.79 11.11
C ASP A 83 2.49 4.55 11.37
N ALA A 84 2.01 5.31 10.39
CA ALA A 84 0.76 6.06 10.52
C ALA A 84 -0.45 5.12 10.68
N THR A 85 -0.43 3.98 9.97
CA THR A 85 -1.46 2.94 10.07
C THR A 85 -1.41 2.28 11.45
N ALA A 86 -0.22 1.86 11.90
CA ALA A 86 -0.02 1.25 13.22
C ALA A 86 -0.48 2.18 14.35
N LYS A 87 -0.12 3.47 14.29
CA LYS A 87 -0.55 4.49 15.26
C LYS A 87 -2.07 4.65 15.28
N ARG A 88 -2.72 4.67 14.11
CA ARG A 88 -4.19 4.79 14.03
C ARG A 88 -4.91 3.55 14.58
N MET A 89 -4.27 2.39 14.48
CA MET A 89 -4.73 1.11 15.04
C MET A 89 -4.34 0.93 16.51
N GLU A 90 -3.59 1.86 17.11
CA GLU A 90 -3.11 1.79 18.50
C GLU A 90 -2.28 0.52 18.78
N LEU A 91 -1.43 0.14 17.81
CA LEU A 91 -0.56 -1.03 17.93
C LEU A 91 0.79 -0.66 18.54
N ASP A 92 1.34 -1.58 19.31
CA ASP A 92 2.75 -1.56 19.70
C ASP A 92 3.65 -1.85 18.48
N ASP A 93 4.82 -1.21 18.43
CA ASP A 93 5.77 -1.36 17.32
C ASP A 93 6.21 -2.82 17.11
N SER A 94 6.24 -3.64 18.18
CA SER A 94 6.58 -5.08 18.08
C SER A 94 5.55 -5.91 17.30
N LYS A 95 4.33 -5.38 17.11
CA LYS A 95 3.24 -5.98 16.33
C LYS A 95 3.29 -5.57 14.86
N VAL A 96 4.23 -4.73 14.45
CA VAL A 96 4.33 -4.24 13.07
C VAL A 96 5.39 -5.04 12.32
N LEU A 97 5.00 -5.79 11.30
CA LEU A 97 5.94 -6.56 10.48
C LEU A 97 6.47 -5.71 9.32
N ILE A 98 7.80 -5.60 9.24
CA ILE A 98 8.51 -4.74 8.28
C ILE A 98 9.61 -5.57 7.60
N ASN A 99 9.69 -5.50 6.27
CA ASN A 99 10.81 -6.03 5.48
C ASN A 99 11.12 -5.17 4.24
N ILE A 100 10.62 -3.93 4.20
CA ILE A 100 10.78 -3.00 3.08
C ILE A 100 12.26 -2.67 2.81
N GLU A 101 13.11 -2.72 3.83
CA GLU A 101 14.56 -2.51 3.73
C GLU A 101 15.26 -3.61 2.92
N LYS A 102 14.65 -4.80 2.81
CA LYS A 102 15.21 -5.94 2.07
C LYS A 102 14.83 -5.92 0.59
N TYR A 103 13.60 -5.55 0.26
CA TYR A 103 13.07 -5.68 -1.11
C TYR A 103 12.57 -4.38 -1.75
N GLY A 104 12.42 -3.31 -0.97
CA GLY A 104 11.70 -2.12 -1.40
C GLY A 104 10.21 -2.39 -1.69
N ASN A 105 9.60 -1.51 -2.47
CA ASN A 105 8.20 -1.63 -2.87
C ASN A 105 8.06 -2.52 -4.13
N THR A 106 7.57 -3.74 -3.94
CA THR A 106 7.28 -4.72 -5.01
C THR A 106 5.82 -4.74 -5.44
N THR A 107 5.09 -3.63 -5.24
CA THR A 107 3.65 -3.48 -5.55
C THR A 107 2.82 -4.57 -4.85
N ALA A 108 2.12 -5.43 -5.59
CA ALA A 108 1.28 -6.49 -5.01
C ALA A 108 2.10 -7.60 -4.35
N GLY A 109 3.40 -7.71 -4.66
CA GLY A 109 4.29 -8.71 -4.10
C GLY A 109 4.68 -8.46 -2.64
N THR A 110 4.46 -7.27 -2.10
CA THR A 110 4.99 -6.92 -0.77
C THR A 110 4.40 -7.76 0.35
N ILE A 111 3.08 -8.01 0.31
CA ILE A 111 2.39 -8.72 1.39
C ILE A 111 2.74 -10.21 1.37
N PRO A 112 2.69 -10.93 0.22
CA PRO A 112 3.15 -12.31 0.15
C PRO A 112 4.61 -12.49 0.60
N LEU A 113 5.52 -11.59 0.19
CA LEU A 113 6.92 -11.63 0.63
C LEU A 113 7.05 -11.43 2.15
N LEU A 114 6.25 -10.53 2.73
CA LEU A 114 6.20 -10.32 4.18
C LEU A 114 5.74 -11.59 4.91
N PHE A 115 4.66 -12.23 4.46
CA PHE A 115 4.22 -13.50 5.06
C PHE A 115 5.26 -14.61 4.92
N SER A 116 5.97 -14.66 3.79
CA SER A 116 7.04 -15.64 3.59
C SER A 116 8.23 -15.42 4.53
N ASP A 117 8.67 -14.18 4.74
CA ASP A 117 9.78 -13.88 5.65
C ASP A 117 9.42 -14.14 7.12
N PHE A 118 8.15 -13.96 7.49
CA PHE A 118 7.65 -14.09 8.87
C PHE A 118 6.84 -15.37 9.12
N GLU A 119 6.90 -16.37 8.24
CA GLU A 119 6.09 -17.61 8.31
C GLU A 119 6.14 -18.28 9.70
N THR A 120 7.31 -18.24 10.36
CA THR A 120 7.54 -18.85 11.67
C THR A 120 6.81 -18.15 12.82
N LYS A 121 6.33 -16.92 12.65
CA LYS A 121 5.53 -16.20 13.66
C LYS A 121 4.05 -16.62 13.66
N PHE A 122 3.59 -17.31 12.61
CA PHE A 122 2.18 -17.68 12.44
C PHE A 122 1.90 -19.16 12.73
N LYS A 123 2.92 -19.92 13.14
CA LYS A 123 2.84 -21.34 13.52
C LYS A 123 2.90 -21.49 15.04
#